data_AF-A0A817CTC8-F1
#
_entry.id   AF-A0A817CTC8-F1
#
_cell.length_a   1.000
_cell.length_b   1.000
_cell.length_c   1.000
_cell.angle_alpha   90.00
_cell.angle_beta   90.00
_cell.angle_gamma   90.00
#
_symmetry.space_group_name_H-M   'P 1'
#
loop_
_entity.id
_entity.type
_entity.pdbx_description
1 polymer ?
#
loop_
_entity_poly.entity_id
_entity_poly.type
_entity_poly.pdbx_seq_one_letter_code
_entity_poly.pdbx_strand_id
1 'polypeptide(L)'
;MQNTRIFVTSDSEQASSSIVRQFPNQTLTIPGPILHVDRPANGIHRLHGFLKVVADFYVLGECHMSILTASGFSALANRRRAEPYQNLFKYDDSNRRIERCHDIYQDPQPPKTVIVGKYCRVVFNCSSRKM
;
A
#
# COMPACT_ATOMS: atom_id res chain seq x y z
N MET A 1 0.38 -12.41 -23.49
CA MET A 1 -0.47 -11.91 -22.39
C MET A 1 0.44 -11.52 -21.24
N GLN A 2 0.39 -10.29 -20.74
CA GLN A 2 1.23 -9.84 -19.64
C GLN A 2 0.74 -10.46 -18.32
N ASN A 3 1.65 -11.10 -17.57
CA ASN A 3 1.35 -11.67 -16.25
C ASN A 3 1.29 -10.56 -15.20
N THR A 4 0.10 -10.03 -14.97
CA THR A 4 -0.22 -9.05 -13.92
C THR A 4 -0.06 -9.67 -12.52
N ARG A 5 0.76 -9.05 -11.67
CA ARG A 5 0.82 -9.34 -10.23
C ARG A 5 0.32 -8.16 -9.39
N ILE A 6 -0.50 -8.45 -8.38
CA ILE A 6 -1.09 -7.49 -7.45
C ILE A 6 -0.34 -7.60 -6.14
N PHE A 7 0.38 -6.56 -5.72
CA PHE A 7 0.90 -6.49 -4.37
C PHE A 7 -0.11 -5.79 -3.45
N VAL A 8 -0.43 -6.39 -2.31
CA VAL A 8 -1.34 -5.81 -1.31
C VAL A 8 -0.65 -5.69 0.04
N THR A 9 -0.73 -4.50 0.61
CA THR A 9 -0.40 -4.25 2.02
C THR A 9 -1.50 -3.41 2.65
N SER A 10 -1.95 -3.84 3.83
CA SER A 10 -2.97 -3.16 4.63
C SER A 10 -2.86 -3.66 6.07
N ASP A 11 -3.14 -2.79 7.02
CA ASP A 11 -3.34 -3.13 8.43
C ASP A 11 -4.69 -3.82 8.68
N SER A 12 -5.59 -3.80 7.68
CA SER A 12 -6.83 -4.55 7.67
C SER A 12 -6.63 -5.94 7.06
N GLU A 13 -6.63 -6.96 7.92
CA GLU A 13 -6.61 -8.37 7.49
C GLU A 13 -7.82 -8.71 6.60
N GLN A 14 -8.99 -8.12 6.90
CA GLN A 14 -10.21 -8.30 6.13
C GLN A 14 -10.07 -7.75 4.70
N ALA A 15 -9.47 -6.56 4.55
CA ALA A 15 -9.24 -5.97 3.23
C ALA A 15 -8.27 -6.84 2.41
N SER A 16 -7.14 -7.22 3.01
CA SER A 16 -6.13 -8.07 2.38
C SER A 16 -6.70 -9.43 1.97
N SER A 17 -7.40 -10.11 2.88
CA SER A 17 -8.03 -11.41 2.62
C SER A 17 -9.10 -11.34 1.54
N SER A 18 -9.81 -10.22 1.42
CA SER A 18 -10.83 -10.05 0.37
C SER A 18 -10.21 -9.91 -1.01
N ILE A 19 -9.05 -9.26 -1.14
CA ILE A 19 -8.31 -9.19 -2.40
C ILE A 19 -7.70 -10.55 -2.75
N VAL A 20 -7.03 -11.21 -1.81
CA VAL A 20 -6.44 -12.54 -2.03
C VAL A 20 -7.50 -13.54 -2.50
N ARG A 21 -8.69 -13.55 -1.89
CA ARG A 21 -9.80 -14.41 -2.32
C ARG A 21 -10.31 -14.08 -3.72
N GLN A 22 -10.32 -12.81 -4.10
CA GLN A 22 -10.80 -12.39 -5.42
C GLN A 22 -9.77 -12.66 -6.53
N PHE A 23 -8.47 -12.57 -6.23
CA PHE A 23 -7.39 -12.71 -7.20
C PHE A 23 -6.30 -13.69 -6.71
N PRO A 24 -6.64 -14.96 -6.46
CA PRO A 24 -5.76 -15.91 -5.75
C PRO A 24 -4.45 -16.17 -6.49
N ASN A 25 -4.46 -16.19 -7.82
CA ASN A 25 -3.28 -16.52 -8.63
C ASN A 25 -2.45 -15.29 -9.02
N GLN A 26 -2.90 -14.09 -8.66
CA GLN A 26 -2.28 -12.83 -9.06
C GLN A 26 -1.79 -12.03 -7.85
N THR A 27 -2.30 -12.31 -6.65
CA THR A 27 -1.99 -11.54 -5.45
C THR A 27 -0.71 -12.02 -4.77
N LEU A 28 0.09 -11.06 -4.32
CA LEU A 28 1.26 -11.22 -3.48
C LEU A 28 1.05 -10.40 -2.21
N THR A 29 1.28 -11.01 -1.06
CA THR A 29 1.30 -10.35 0.24
C THR A 29 2.54 -10.81 0.99
N ILE A 30 3.11 -9.94 1.83
CA ILE A 30 4.12 -10.35 2.79
C ILE A 30 3.39 -10.70 4.09
N PRO A 31 3.57 -11.91 4.66
CA PRO A 31 2.92 -12.30 5.89
C PRO A 31 3.48 -11.54 7.09
N GLY A 32 2.64 -11.38 8.12
CA GLY A 32 3.03 -10.76 9.39
C GLY A 32 2.29 -9.45 9.67
N PRO A 33 2.31 -9.02 10.95
CA PRO A 33 1.61 -7.81 11.38
C PRO A 33 2.34 -6.56 10.88
N ILE A 34 1.58 -5.52 10.47
CA ILE A 34 2.14 -4.19 10.27
C ILE A 34 2.39 -3.56 11.64
N LEU A 35 3.64 -3.23 11.93
CA LEU A 35 4.02 -2.59 13.18
C LEU A 35 3.78 -1.08 13.07
N HIS A 36 2.98 -0.52 13.97
CA HIS A 36 2.82 0.93 14.12
C HIS A 36 3.71 1.41 15.27
N VAL A 37 4.63 2.34 15.01
CA VAL A 37 5.52 2.91 16.04
C VAL A 37 4.77 3.66 17.13
N ASP A 38 3.58 4.17 16.82
CA ASP A 38 2.75 4.96 17.74
C ASP A 38 1.77 4.11 18.57
N ARG A 39 1.67 2.80 18.32
CA ARG A 39 0.78 1.90 19.07
C ARG A 39 1.60 1.09 20.08
N PRO A 40 1.18 1.00 21.36
CA PRO A 40 1.85 0.13 22.33
C PRO A 40 1.84 -1.30 21.81
N ALA A 41 3.04 -1.85 21.58
CA ALA A 41 3.24 -3.19 21.05
C ALA A 41 2.94 -4.24 22.13
N ASN A 42 1.68 -4.42 22.49
CA ASN A 42 1.25 -5.50 23.35
C ASN A 42 1.27 -6.80 22.53
N GLY A 43 2.27 -7.64 22.75
CA GLY A 43 2.31 -9.01 22.21
C GLY A 43 2.79 -9.17 20.75
N ILE A 44 3.25 -8.10 20.10
CA ILE A 44 3.84 -8.21 18.74
C ILE A 44 5.31 -8.59 18.87
N HIS A 45 5.72 -9.71 18.24
CA HIS A 45 7.13 -10.00 17.97
C HIS A 45 7.71 -8.89 17.09
N ARG A 46 8.28 -7.87 17.74
CA ARG A 46 8.73 -6.60 17.13
C ARG A 46 9.60 -6.80 15.90
N LEU A 47 10.41 -7.85 15.89
CA LEU A 47 11.29 -8.20 14.77
C LEU A 47 10.51 -8.57 13.50
N HIS A 48 9.49 -9.43 13.60
CA HIS A 48 8.71 -9.87 12.44
C HIS A 48 7.88 -8.72 11.85
N GLY A 49 7.27 -7.90 12.72
CA GLY A 49 6.51 -6.74 12.27
C GLY A 49 7.40 -5.67 11.60
N PHE A 50 8.60 -5.45 12.13
CA PHE A 50 9.56 -4.53 11.51
C PHE A 50 9.99 -5.02 10.11
N LEU A 51 10.38 -6.30 9.98
CA LEU A 51 10.80 -6.85 8.69
C LEU A 51 9.68 -6.78 7.65
N LYS A 52 8.44 -7.06 8.06
CA LYS A 52 7.25 -6.89 7.22
C LYS A 52 7.10 -5.45 6.72
N VAL A 53 7.17 -4.46 7.62
CA VAL A 53 7.05 -3.04 7.24
C VAL A 53 8.16 -2.61 6.29
N VAL A 54 9.40 -3.03 6.54
CA VAL A 54 10.53 -2.75 5.64
C VAL A 54 10.30 -3.39 4.28
N ALA A 55 9.96 -4.68 4.23
CA ALA A 55 9.73 -5.39 2.98
C ALA A 55 8.59 -4.77 2.17
N ASP A 56 7.47 -4.40 2.82
CA ASP A 56 6.38 -3.69 2.18
C ASP A 56 6.83 -2.34 1.59
N PHE A 57 7.62 -1.59 2.34
CA PHE A 57 8.10 -0.28 1.93
C PHE A 57 8.94 -0.36 0.65
N TYR A 58 9.83 -1.35 0.56
CA TYR A 58 10.64 -1.58 -0.63
C TYR A 58 9.79 -2.09 -1.80
N VAL A 59 8.93 -3.10 -1.60
CA VAL A 59 8.12 -3.66 -2.68
C VAL A 59 7.14 -2.63 -3.26
N LEU A 60 6.53 -1.79 -2.42
CA LEU A 60 5.67 -0.69 -2.88
C LEU A 60 6.43 0.28 -3.80
N GLY A 61 7.68 0.61 -3.46
CA GLY A 61 8.52 1.49 -4.28
C GLY A 61 8.89 0.89 -5.63
N GLU A 62 8.87 -0.43 -5.79
CA GLU A 62 9.19 -1.09 -7.06
C GLU A 62 7.97 -1.34 -7.96
N CYS A 63 6.76 -1.01 -7.50
CA CYS A 63 5.55 -1.21 -8.29
C CYS A 63 5.51 -0.28 -9.51
N HIS A 64 5.15 -0.82 -10.68
CA HIS A 64 4.98 -0.04 -11.91
C HIS A 64 3.81 0.96 -11.83
N MET A 65 2.79 0.60 -11.06
CA MET A 65 1.58 1.38 -10.79
C MET A 65 1.24 1.26 -9.31
N SER A 66 0.79 2.36 -8.71
CA SER A 66 0.39 2.42 -7.30
C SER A 66 -0.90 3.23 -7.15
N ILE A 67 -1.83 2.77 -6.32
CA ILE A 67 -3.06 3.45 -5.92
C ILE A 67 -3.03 3.47 -4.39
N LEU A 68 -3.02 4.66 -3.85
CA LEU A 68 -2.84 4.89 -2.43
C LEU A 68 -4.19 5.22 -1.79
N THR A 69 -4.44 4.71 -0.60
CA THR A 69 -5.36 5.38 0.33
C THR A 69 -4.59 6.44 1.11
N ALA A 70 -5.27 7.29 1.89
CA ALA A 70 -4.64 8.35 2.68
C ALA A 70 -3.66 7.76 3.73
N SER A 71 -2.40 7.55 3.31
CA SER A 71 -1.35 6.91 4.10
C SER A 71 0.01 7.55 3.80
N GLY A 72 0.61 8.14 4.83
CA GLY A 72 1.98 8.68 4.75
C GLY A 72 3.03 7.62 4.43
N PHE A 73 2.79 6.36 4.84
CA PHE A 73 3.71 5.26 4.59
C PHE A 73 3.84 4.94 3.09
N SER A 74 2.71 4.79 2.39
CA SER A 74 2.71 4.45 0.97
C SER A 74 3.14 5.61 0.08
N ALA A 75 2.85 6.84 0.51
CA ALA A 75 3.38 8.08 -0.03
C ALA A 75 4.92 8.12 0.00
N LEU A 76 5.51 7.85 1.18
CA LEU A 76 6.97 7.81 1.35
C LEU A 76 7.63 6.68 0.54
N ALA A 77 6.98 5.51 0.44
CA ALA A 77 7.48 4.40 -0.36
C ALA A 77 7.56 4.78 -1.86
N ASN A 78 6.51 5.40 -2.40
CA ASN A 78 6.46 5.80 -3.81
C ASN A 78 7.39 6.98 -4.14
N ARG A 79 7.69 7.86 -3.18
CA ARG A 79 8.63 8.97 -3.37
C ARG A 79 10.04 8.51 -3.77
N ARG A 80 10.41 7.28 -3.45
CA ARG A 80 11.72 6.69 -3.81
C ARG A 80 11.85 6.29 -5.28
N ARG A 81 10.73 6.22 -6.01
CA ARG A 81 10.73 5.88 -7.43
C ARG A 81 11.49 6.94 -8.21
N ALA A 82 12.15 6.54 -9.30
CA ALA A 82 12.80 7.48 -10.21
C ALA A 82 11.82 8.55 -10.73
N GLU A 83 10.58 8.12 -11.02
CA GLU A 83 9.45 8.97 -11.40
C GLU A 83 8.31 8.80 -10.38
N PRO A 84 8.30 9.55 -9.26
CA PRO A 84 7.39 9.33 -8.12
C PRO A 84 5.90 9.33 -8.47
N TYR A 85 5.50 10.12 -9.46
CA TYR A 85 4.10 10.32 -9.85
C TYR A 85 3.68 9.46 -11.05
N GLN A 86 4.62 8.73 -11.67
CA GLN A 86 4.31 7.90 -12.83
C GLN A 86 3.39 6.75 -12.41
N ASN A 87 2.21 6.69 -13.03
CA ASN A 87 1.17 5.70 -12.72
C ASN A 87 0.83 5.65 -11.21
N LEU A 88 0.90 6.82 -10.54
CA LEU A 88 0.48 6.97 -9.16
C LEU A 88 -0.95 7.50 -9.13
N PHE A 89 -1.76 6.89 -8.29
CA PHE A 89 -3.17 7.20 -8.11
C PHE A 89 -3.50 7.27 -6.62
N LYS A 90 -4.60 7.93 -6.29
CA LYS A 90 -5.16 7.98 -4.94
C LYS A 90 -6.62 7.57 -5.01
N TYR A 91 -7.08 6.79 -4.04
CA TYR A 91 -8.50 6.56 -3.83
C TYR A 91 -9.06 7.71 -2.99
N ASP A 92 -9.99 8.47 -3.58
CA ASP A 92 -10.76 9.50 -2.90
C ASP A 92 -12.02 8.86 -2.31
N ASP A 93 -12.09 8.80 -0.98
CA ASP A 93 -13.22 8.22 -0.27
C ASP A 93 -14.47 9.10 -0.36
N SER A 94 -14.30 10.42 -0.46
CA SER A 94 -15.41 11.38 -0.53
C SER A 94 -16.21 11.19 -1.81
N ASN A 95 -15.51 10.99 -2.92
CA ASN A 95 -16.11 10.81 -4.25
C ASN A 95 -16.13 9.35 -4.71
N ARG A 96 -15.65 8.41 -3.88
CA ARG A 96 -15.55 6.96 -4.15
C ARG A 96 -14.92 6.64 -5.50
N ARG A 97 -13.85 7.35 -5.85
CA ARG A 97 -13.20 7.24 -7.16
C ARG A 97 -11.68 7.19 -7.04
N ILE A 98 -11.04 6.68 -8.07
CA ILE A 98 -9.58 6.64 -8.19
C ILE A 98 -9.16 7.81 -9.07
N GLU A 99 -8.24 8.63 -8.56
CA GLU A 99 -7.73 9.81 -9.25
C GLU A 99 -6.23 9.70 -9.46
N ARG A 100 -5.70 10.35 -10.50
CA ARG A 100 -4.25 10.43 -10.71
C ARG A 100 -3.65 11.35 -9.65
N CYS A 101 -2.59 10.91 -9.00
CA CYS A 101 -1.88 11.69 -8.00
C CYS A 101 -0.83 12.56 -8.68
N HIS A 102 -0.98 13.88 -8.55
CA HIS A 102 -0.05 14.87 -9.10
C HIS A 102 0.88 15.46 -8.03
N ASP A 103 0.53 15.29 -6.75
CA ASP A 103 1.35 15.68 -5.60
C ASP A 103 1.06 14.74 -4.42
N ILE A 104 2.12 14.36 -3.71
CA ILE A 104 2.06 13.49 -2.52
C ILE A 104 1.77 14.33 -1.26
N TYR A 105 1.90 15.67 -1.32
CA TYR A 105 1.80 16.57 -0.16
C TYR A 105 0.60 17.54 -0.14
N GLN A 106 -0.30 17.54 -1.12
CA GLN A 106 -1.40 18.52 -1.17
C GLN A 106 -2.56 18.32 -0.17
N ASP A 107 -2.48 17.36 0.75
CA ASP A 107 -3.39 17.35 1.91
C ASP A 107 -2.78 18.17 3.07
N PRO A 108 -3.43 19.27 3.51
CA PRO A 108 -2.90 20.12 4.56
C PRO A 108 -2.92 19.41 5.91
N GLN A 109 -1.73 18.96 6.36
CA GLN A 109 -1.41 18.46 7.71
C GLN A 109 -2.21 17.21 8.19
N PRO A 110 -1.56 16.31 8.96
CA PRO A 110 -2.20 15.07 9.37
C PRO A 110 -3.30 15.38 10.40
N PRO A 111 -4.53 14.86 10.26
CA PRO A 111 -5.33 14.70 11.45
C PRO A 111 -4.53 13.81 12.41
N LYS A 112 -4.34 14.31 13.64
CA LYS A 112 -3.82 13.59 14.81
C LYS A 112 -4.05 12.09 14.66
N THR A 113 -2.97 11.31 14.56
CA THR A 113 -2.93 9.84 14.55
C THR A 113 -4.28 9.14 14.44
N VAL A 114 -4.78 9.00 13.22
CA VAL A 114 -5.87 8.06 12.89
C VAL A 114 -5.51 7.43 11.54
N ILE A 115 -4.70 6.36 11.55
CA ILE A 115 -4.82 5.33 10.52
C ILE A 115 -6.06 4.52 10.91
N VAL A 116 -7.22 4.99 10.45
CA VAL A 116 -8.44 4.22 10.32
C VAL A 116 -8.87 4.40 8.88
N GLY A 117 -8.37 3.51 8.03
CA GLY A 117 -8.85 3.34 6.66
C GLY A 117 -9.71 2.09 6.60
N LYS A 118 -10.92 2.18 7.15
CA LYS A 118 -12.01 1.24 6.90
C LYS A 118 -12.21 1.17 5.39
N TYR A 119 -12.11 -0.04 4.83
CA TYR A 119 -12.47 -0.42 3.46
C TYR A 119 -11.81 0.39 2.33
N CYS A 120 -10.83 -0.17 1.63
CA CYS A 120 -10.91 -0.12 0.16
C CYS A 120 -10.11 -1.24 -0.53
N ARG A 121 -10.74 -1.74 -1.59
CA ARG A 121 -10.35 -2.86 -2.44
C ARG A 121 -9.57 -2.27 -3.61
N VAL A 122 -8.28 -2.56 -3.76
CA VAL A 122 -7.53 -2.06 -4.92
C VAL A 122 -6.59 -3.11 -5.52
N VAL A 123 -6.68 -3.25 -6.84
CA VAL A 123 -6.12 -4.29 -7.69
C VAL A 123 -5.00 -3.67 -8.53
N PHE A 124 -3.84 -4.33 -8.65
CA PHE A 124 -2.68 -3.79 -9.37
C PHE A 124 -2.00 -4.74 -10.33
N ASN A 125 -1.44 -4.13 -11.37
CA ASN A 125 -0.66 -4.76 -12.40
C ASN A 125 0.83 -4.45 -12.22
N CYS A 126 1.60 -5.43 -11.76
CA CYS A 126 3.05 -5.43 -11.86
C CYS A 126 3.45 -6.28 -13.07
N SER A 127 3.86 -5.63 -14.16
CA SER A 127 4.48 -6.27 -15.31
C SER A 127 6.00 -6.17 -15.17
N SER A 128 6.68 -7.30 -15.04
CA SER A 128 8.13 -7.37 -14.95
C SER A 128 8.80 -6.77 -16.18
N ARG A 129 9.65 -5.75 -16.01
CA ARG A 129 10.60 -5.34 -17.04
C ARG A 129 11.61 -6.48 -17.21
N LYS A 130 11.68 -7.06 -18.41
CA LYS A 130 12.85 -7.85 -18.80
C LYS A 130 14.02 -6.86 -18.98
N MET A 131 15.08 -7.05 -18.20
CA MET A 131 16.42 -6.61 -18.58
C MET A 131 16.94 -7.57 -19.66
#